data_AF-A0A1E4PT12-F1
#
_entry.id   AF-A0A1E4PT12-F1
#
_cell.length_a   1.000
_cell.length_b   1.000
_cell.length_c   1.000
_cell.angle_alpha   90.00
_cell.angle_beta   90.00
_cell.angle_gamma   90.00
#
_symmetry.space_group_name_H-M   'P 1'
#
loop_
_entity.id
_entity.type
_entity.pdbx_description
1 polymer ?
#
loop_
_entity_poly.entity_id
_entity_poly.type
_entity_poly.pdbx_seq_one_letter_code
_entity_poly.pdbx_strand_id
1 'polypeptide(L)' 'MLDVRTNRDGFVVYDTDSEEPVMRFGTLRDADAFVAEALIADLHAKLQRWSLDHVPATW' A
#
# COMPACT_ATOMS: atom_id res chain seq x y z
N MET A 1 -0.22 5.58 -4.78
CA MET A 1 0.51 4.29 -4.94
C MET A 1 1.79 4.39 -4.12
N LEU A 2 2.35 3.30 -3.56
CA LEU A 2 3.52 3.41 -2.68
C LEU A 2 4.84 3.18 -3.43
N ASP A 3 5.83 4.02 -3.16
CA ASP A 3 7.17 3.95 -3.74
C ASP A 3 8.25 4.09 -2.66
N VAL A 4 9.34 3.32 -2.77
CA VAL A 4 10.45 3.36 -1.81
C VAL A 4 11.56 4.23 -2.37
N ARG A 5 11.86 5.32 -1.67
CA ARG A 5 12.96 6.23 -2.04
C ARG A 5 14.09 6.14 -1.02
N THR A 6 15.31 6.01 -1.51
CA THR A 6 16.51 6.10 -0.67
C THR A 6 16.74 7.55 -0.28
N ASN A 7 16.96 7.78 1.02
CA ASN A 7 17.34 9.08 1.57
C ASN A 7 18.64 8.94 2.38
N ARG A 8 19.25 10.07 2.74
CA ARG A 8 20.55 10.13 3.43
C ARG A 8 20.62 9.31 4.71
N ASP A 9 19.46 9.12 5.35
CA ASP A 9 19.35 8.48 6.65
C ASP A 9 18.45 7.22 6.64
N GLY A 10 18.24 6.59 5.49
CA GLY A 10 17.48 5.35 5.37
C GLY A 10 16.55 5.30 4.16
N PHE A 11 15.49 4.49 4.25
CA PHE A 11 14.53 4.28 3.18
C PHE A 11 13.20 4.88 3.58
N VAL A 12 12.62 5.72 2.74
CA VAL A 12 11.34 6.38 3.00
C VAL A 12 10.34 5.91 1.96
N VAL A 13 9.22 5.39 2.43
CA VAL A 13 8.07 5.06 1.60
C VAL A 13 7.28 6.35 1.38
N TYR A 14 7.01 6.68 0.13
CA TYR A 14 6.20 7.82 -0.29
C TYR A 14 4.89 7.32 -0.90
N ASP A 15 3.83 8.11 -0.69
CA ASP A 15 2.67 8.01 -1.56
C ASP A 15 2.95 8.84 -2.82
N THR A 16 2.97 8.18 -3.97
CA THR A 16 3.18 8.82 -5.27
C THR A 16 2.03 9.74 -5.67
N ASP A 17 0.84 9.55 -5.08
CA ASP A 17 -0.36 10.28 -5.51
C ASP A 17 -0.45 11.64 -4.81
N SER A 18 0.03 11.72 -3.57
CA SER A 18 0.14 12.97 -2.80
C SER A 18 1.55 13.55 -2.71
N GLU A 19 2.56 12.80 -3.19
CA GLU A 19 3.99 13.09 -3.01
C GLU A 19 4.42 13.22 -1.54
N GLU A 20 3.65 12.65 -0.60
CA GLU A 20 3.91 12.76 0.83
C GLU A 20 4.69 11.56 1.38
N PRO A 21 5.63 11.79 2.33
CA PRO A 21 6.32 10.71 3.02
C PRO A 21 5.35 10.01 3.98
N VAL A 22 5.21 8.70 3.82
CA VAL A 22 4.31 7.86 4.63
C VAL A 22 5.05 7.30 5.85
N MET A 23 6.21 6.67 5.63
CA MET A 23 6.94 5.99 6.69
C MET A 23 8.42 5.86 6.35
N ARG A 24 9.27 5.76 7.38
CA ARG A 24 10.72 5.61 7.24
C ARG A 24 11.22 4.32 7.88
N PHE A 25 12.16 3.68 7.20
CA PHE A 25 12.74 2.39 7.55
C PHE A 25 14.27 2.46 7.59
N GLY A 26 14.86 1.63 8.43
CA GLY A 26 16.31 1.48 8.54
C GLY A 26 16.91 0.61 7.42
N THR A 27 16.13 -0.30 6.85
CA THR A 27 16.58 -1.20 5.77
C THR A 27 15.61 -1.18 4.59
N LEU A 28 16.14 -1.45 3.39
CA LEU A 28 15.33 -1.54 2.18
C LEU A 28 14.32 -2.69 2.27
N ARG A 29 14.75 -3.83 2.84
CA ARG A 29 13.92 -5.03 2.97
C ARG A 29 12.65 -4.76 3.78
N ASP A 30 12.76 -3.97 4.84
CA ASP A 30 11.60 -3.64 5.68
C ASP A 30 10.66 -2.65 4.98
N ALA A 31 11.21 -1.71 4.22
CA ALA A 31 10.42 -0.79 3.39
C ALA A 31 9.66 -1.55 2.28
N ASP A 32 10.33 -2.46 1.58
CA ASP A 32 9.72 -3.29 0.54
C ASP A 32 8.64 -4.21 1.10
N ALA A 33 8.88 -4.82 2.27
CA ALA A 33 7.90 -5.65 2.96
C ALA A 33 6.63 -4.85 3.30
N PHE A 34 6.79 -3.64 3.83
CA PHE A 34 5.67 -2.75 4.12
C PHE A 34 4.86 -2.41 2.86
N VAL A 35 5.53 -2.06 1.76
CA VAL A 35 4.85 -1.77 0.48
C VAL A 35 4.08 -2.99 -0.03
N ALA A 36 4.68 -4.18 0.02
CA ALA A 36 4.02 -5.41 -0.40
C ALA A 36 2.78 -5.72 0.44
N GLU A 37 2.88 -5.62 1.77
CA GLU A 37 1.75 -5.82 2.68
C GLU A 37 0.62 -4.83 2.42
N ALA A 38 0.95 -3.54 2.23
CA ALA A 38 -0.03 -2.50 1.92
C ALA A 38 -0.74 -2.75 0.58
N LEU A 39 -0.01 -3.18 -0.46
CA LEU A 39 -0.60 -3.53 -1.76
C LEU A 39 -1.52 -4.75 -1.65
N ILE A 40 -1.12 -5.77 -0.89
CA ILE A 40 -1.95 -6.97 -0.66
C ILE A 40 -3.23 -6.59 0.09
N ALA A 41 -3.13 -5.75 1.13
CA ALA A 41 -4.29 -5.30 1.89
C ALA A 41 -5.26 -4.48 1.02
N ASP A 42 -4.76 -3.57 0.19
CA ASP A 42 -5.57 -2.79 -0.75
C ASP A 42 -6.26 -3.70 -1.79
N LEU A 43 -5.53 -4.68 -2.35
CA LEU A 43 -6.11 -5.64 -3.29
C LEU A 43 -7.20 -6.49 -2.62
N HIS A 44 -6.97 -6.96 -1.39
CA HIS A 44 -7.99 -7.68 -0.63
C HIS A 44 -9.22 -6.80 -0.35
N ALA A 45 -9.04 -5.53 0.02
CA ALA A 45 -10.16 -4.61 0.23
C ALA A 45 -10.97 -4.40 -1.06
N LYS A 46 -10.29 -4.26 -2.21
CA LYS A 46 -10.94 -4.17 -3.53
C LYS A 46 -11.72 -5.44 -3.88
N LEU A 47 -11.12 -6.62 -3.66
CA LEU A 47 -11.77 -7.91 -3.89
C LEU A 47 -12.99 -8.12 -2.98
N GLN A 48 -12.89 -7.77 -1.69
CA GLN A 48 -14.01 -7.82 -0.75
C GLN A 48 -15.15 -6.91 -1.19
N ARG A 49 -14.84 -5.69 -1.63
CA ARG A 49 -15.83 -4.75 -2.14
C ARG A 49 -16.53 -5.28 -3.38
N TRP A 50 -15.79 -5.83 -4.33
CA TRP A 50 -16.38 -6.49 -5.51
C TRP A 50 -17.27 -7.67 -5.14
N SER A 51 -16.88 -8.48 -4.14
CA SER A 51 -17.70 -9.59 -3.66
C SER A 51 -19.04 -9.13 -3.06
N LEU A 52 -19.07 -7.96 -2.41
CA LEU A 52 -20.29 -7.34 -1.87
C LEU A 52 -21.16 -6.74 -2.97
N ASP A 53 -20.55 -6.05 -3.94
CA ASP A 53 -21.26 -5.45 -5.07
C ASP A 53 -21.87 -6.50 -6.03
N HIS A 54 -21.35 -7.74 -6.02
CA HIS A 54 -21.84 -8.85 -6.85
C HIS A 54 -23.02 -9.63 -6.26
N VAL A 55 -23.47 -9.33 -5.04
CA VAL A 55 -24.71 -9.91 -4.51
C VAL A 55 -25.87 -9.20 -5.20
N PRO A 56 -26.67 -9.85 -6.07
CA PRO A 56 -27.88 -9.24 -6.57
C PRO A 56 -28.76 -9.01 -5.34
N ALA A 57 -29.26 -7.79 -5.16
CA ALA A 57 -30.32 -7.53 -4.20
C ALA A 57 -31.55 -8.35 -4.64
N THR A 58 -31.65 -9.58 -4.16
CA THR A 58 -32.86 -10.38 -4.26
C THR A 58 -33.91 -9.68 -3.40
N TRP A 59 -34.86 -9.05 -4.08
CA TRP A 59 -36.11 -8.53 -3.53
C TRP A 59 -37.03 -9.67 -3.12
#